data_AF-A0A257ZMW2-F1
#
_entry.id   AF-A0A257ZMW2-F1
#
_cell.length_a   1.000
_cell.length_b   1.000
_cell.length_c   1.000
_cell.angle_alpha   90.00
_cell.angle_beta   90.00
_cell.angle_gamma   90.00
#
_symmetry.space_group_name_H-M   'P 1'
#
loop_
_entity.id
_entity.type
_entity.pdbx_description
1 polymer ?
#
loop_
_entity_poly.entity_id
_entity_poly.type
_entity_poly.pdbx_seq_one_letter_code
_entity_poly.pdbx_strand_id
1 'polypeptide(L)'
;MSDSFAAAPRLPAVPRAVRLTAAHGLWRVQSGAVDLFAVPLPADPGQGDVPSAWHPLGRVEAGGVLGGLLSAGTAPVEILAVPLDGTVLQDAALDDGARPFADYERWIERLLTAAAPPLRPRDLSALPQGIGAADLPAGASACADEGLVWLVASAPVRLFGDMPVAAGAPLALSADIWVQAEAPVTLHLARTPDLAAAGRLEATAAHVIAQALERLSRHLAQQESGARDMAIRREAAAARRAATATQLLAAPLHPHLARVDAAATATDPVA
;
A
#
# COMPACT_ATOMS: atom_id res chain seq x y z
N MET A 1 -5.95 -10.15 -23.34
CA MET A 1 -5.90 -11.64 -23.28
C MET A 1 -5.73 -12.00 -21.81
N SER A 2 -6.68 -12.67 -21.16
CA SER A 2 -6.53 -13.06 -19.74
C SER A 2 -5.69 -14.33 -19.66
N ASP A 3 -4.62 -14.35 -18.87
CA ASP A 3 -3.87 -15.58 -18.63
C ASP A 3 -4.56 -16.38 -17.53
N SER A 4 -4.54 -17.71 -17.68
CA SER A 4 -5.06 -18.59 -16.64
C SER A 4 -4.15 -18.57 -15.40
N PHE A 5 -4.71 -18.71 -14.21
CA PHE A 5 -3.93 -18.71 -12.97
C PHE A 5 -2.81 -19.77 -12.98
N ALA A 6 -3.05 -20.91 -13.63
CA ALA A 6 -2.08 -22.00 -13.73
C ALA A 6 -0.80 -21.58 -14.50
N ALA A 7 -0.94 -20.68 -15.47
CA ALA A 7 0.16 -20.19 -16.31
C ALA A 7 0.82 -18.91 -15.75
N ALA A 8 0.27 -18.34 -14.66
CA ALA A 8 0.79 -17.10 -14.10
C ALA A 8 2.25 -17.26 -13.64
N PRO A 9 3.13 -16.26 -13.87
CA PRO A 9 4.53 -16.33 -13.48
C PRO A 9 4.72 -16.58 -11.98
N ARG A 10 5.62 -17.50 -11.64
CA ARG A 10 5.88 -17.92 -10.25
C ARG A 10 7.26 -17.46 -9.79
N LEU A 11 7.41 -17.29 -8.48
CA LEU A 11 8.72 -17.06 -7.88
C LEU A 11 9.55 -18.35 -7.94
N PRO A 12 10.75 -18.37 -8.57
CA PRO A 12 11.52 -19.60 -8.72
C PRO A 12 11.85 -20.31 -7.39
N ALA A 13 12.15 -19.52 -6.34
CA ALA A 13 12.46 -20.04 -5.02
C ALA A 13 11.23 -20.55 -4.24
N VAL A 14 10.03 -20.08 -4.58
CA VAL A 14 8.77 -20.50 -3.94
C VAL A 14 7.74 -20.77 -5.04
N PRO A 15 7.73 -21.98 -5.63
CA PRO A 15 6.93 -22.28 -6.83
C PRO A 15 5.43 -22.07 -6.67
N ARG A 16 4.90 -22.12 -5.44
CA ARG A 16 3.48 -21.82 -5.19
C ARG A 16 3.15 -20.32 -5.22
N ALA A 17 4.13 -19.44 -5.03
CA ALA A 17 3.95 -18.00 -4.99
C ALA A 17 3.88 -17.44 -6.41
N VAL A 18 2.76 -16.85 -6.77
CA VAL A 18 2.52 -16.18 -8.05
C VAL A 18 2.93 -14.71 -7.94
N ARG A 19 3.64 -14.23 -8.95
CA ARG A 19 4.12 -12.85 -9.07
C ARG A 19 3.06 -12.01 -9.76
N LEU A 20 2.22 -11.31 -9.00
CA LEU A 20 1.11 -10.55 -9.57
C LEU A 20 1.58 -9.40 -10.46
N THR A 21 2.73 -8.78 -10.19
CA THR A 21 3.26 -7.70 -11.07
C THR A 21 3.72 -8.18 -12.44
N ALA A 22 4.03 -9.48 -12.57
CA ALA A 22 4.38 -10.10 -13.84
C ALA A 22 3.19 -10.80 -14.51
N ALA A 23 2.05 -10.92 -13.82
CA ALA A 23 0.90 -11.66 -14.28
C ALA A 23 -0.18 -10.74 -14.87
N HIS A 24 -0.95 -11.26 -15.83
CA HIS A 24 -2.12 -10.61 -16.40
C HIS A 24 -3.35 -11.49 -16.19
N GLY A 25 -4.47 -10.91 -15.75
CA GLY A 25 -5.73 -11.64 -15.56
C GLY A 25 -6.44 -11.28 -14.26
N LEU A 26 -7.62 -11.86 -14.07
CA LEU A 26 -8.42 -11.73 -12.86
C LEU A 26 -8.82 -13.12 -12.40
N TRP A 27 -8.72 -13.40 -11.10
CA TRP A 27 -8.99 -14.73 -10.55
C TRP A 27 -9.83 -14.63 -9.29
N ARG A 28 -10.81 -15.53 -9.18
CA ARG A 28 -11.66 -15.68 -8.00
C ARG A 28 -11.26 -16.90 -7.19
N VAL A 29 -11.18 -16.74 -5.87
CA VAL A 29 -11.01 -17.84 -4.93
C VAL A 29 -12.33 -18.59 -4.81
N GLN A 30 -12.43 -19.80 -5.37
CA GLN A 30 -13.64 -20.62 -5.26
C GLN A 30 -13.74 -21.27 -3.88
N SER A 31 -12.63 -21.81 -3.38
CA SER A 31 -12.50 -22.43 -2.06
C SER A 31 -11.08 -22.26 -1.53
N GLY A 32 -10.91 -22.31 -0.20
CA GLY A 32 -9.64 -22.02 0.45
C GLY A 32 -9.37 -20.52 0.54
N ALA A 33 -8.09 -20.13 0.52
CA ALA A 33 -7.68 -18.75 0.64
C ALA A 33 -6.30 -18.49 0.01
N VAL A 34 -6.02 -17.23 -0.30
CA VAL A 34 -4.73 -16.78 -0.84
C VAL A 34 -4.15 -15.72 0.09
N ASP A 35 -2.93 -15.97 0.59
CA ASP A 35 -2.17 -14.97 1.34
C ASP A 35 -1.45 -14.04 0.37
N LEU A 36 -1.53 -12.74 0.65
CA LEU A 36 -0.89 -11.69 -0.13
C LEU A 36 0.30 -11.13 0.63
N PHE A 37 1.42 -10.96 -0.07
CA PHE A 37 2.64 -10.38 0.47
C PHE A 37 3.15 -9.29 -0.45
N ALA A 38 3.61 -8.19 0.13
CA ALA A 38 4.43 -7.20 -0.53
C ALA A 38 5.89 -7.52 -0.29
N VAL A 39 6.67 -7.43 -1.35
CA VAL A 39 8.05 -7.86 -1.35
C VAL A 39 8.88 -6.79 -2.05
N PRO A 40 9.87 -6.17 -1.37
CA PRO A 40 10.75 -5.21 -2.00
C PRO A 40 11.47 -5.86 -3.17
N LEU A 41 11.45 -5.21 -4.33
CA LEU A 41 12.23 -5.69 -5.46
C LEU A 41 13.71 -5.42 -5.20
N PRO A 42 14.60 -6.40 -5.39
CA PRO A 42 16.03 -6.14 -5.31
C PRO A 42 16.41 -5.08 -6.36
N ALA A 43 17.34 -4.20 -6.01
CA ALA A 43 17.83 -3.16 -6.90
C ALA A 43 18.49 -3.74 -8.18
N ASP A 44 18.89 -5.02 -8.15
CA ASP A 44 19.46 -5.74 -9.28
C ASP A 44 18.71 -7.08 -9.51
N PRO A 45 17.76 -7.14 -10.46
CA PRO A 45 16.93 -8.31 -10.71
C PRO A 45 17.69 -9.51 -11.32
N GLY A 46 18.97 -9.36 -11.68
CA GLY A 46 19.82 -10.43 -12.21
C GLY A 46 20.47 -11.33 -11.16
N GLN A 47 20.51 -10.89 -9.90
CA GLN A 47 20.89 -11.74 -8.78
C GLN A 47 19.62 -12.40 -8.25
N GLY A 48 19.48 -13.71 -8.48
CA GLY A 48 18.33 -14.54 -8.09
C GLY A 48 18.14 -14.68 -6.58
N ASP A 49 18.42 -13.63 -5.81
CA ASP A 49 18.24 -13.59 -4.38
C ASP A 49 16.75 -13.58 -4.06
N VAL A 50 16.40 -14.48 -3.15
CA VAL A 50 15.08 -14.52 -2.53
C VAL A 50 14.90 -13.19 -1.81
N PRO A 51 13.82 -12.43 -2.09
CA PRO A 51 13.57 -11.21 -1.37
C PRO A 51 13.46 -11.50 0.13
N SER A 52 14.29 -10.82 0.92
CA SER A 52 14.59 -11.23 2.30
C SER A 52 13.47 -10.93 3.31
N ALA A 53 12.53 -10.03 2.97
CA ALA A 53 11.40 -9.68 3.81
C ALA A 53 10.08 -9.78 3.04
N TRP A 54 9.13 -10.54 3.59
CA TRP A 54 7.78 -10.69 3.06
C TRP A 54 6.83 -9.96 4.00
N HIS A 55 6.27 -8.86 3.51
CA HIS A 55 5.37 -8.01 4.30
C HIS A 55 3.92 -8.45 4.06
N PRO A 56 3.20 -8.96 5.06
CA PRO A 56 1.84 -9.47 4.86
C PRO A 56 0.88 -8.32 4.52
N LEU A 57 0.13 -8.47 3.42
CA LEU A 57 -0.93 -7.55 3.00
C LEU A 57 -2.34 -8.04 3.37
N GLY A 58 -2.41 -9.23 3.96
CA GLY A 58 -3.65 -9.88 4.36
C GLY A 58 -4.01 -11.05 3.44
N ARG A 59 -5.27 -11.46 3.53
CA ARG A 59 -5.77 -12.69 2.91
C ARG A 59 -7.00 -12.42 2.04
N VAL A 60 -7.09 -13.15 0.95
CA VAL A 60 -8.26 -13.24 0.08
C VAL A 60 -8.93 -14.58 0.33
N GLU A 61 -10.08 -14.55 1.01
CA GLU A 61 -10.88 -15.73 1.31
C GLU A 61 -11.73 -16.16 0.11
N ALA A 62 -12.38 -17.33 0.23
CA ALA A 62 -13.35 -17.81 -0.75
C ALA A 62 -14.42 -16.75 -1.08
N GLY A 63 -14.71 -16.60 -2.38
CA GLY A 63 -15.55 -15.54 -2.95
C GLY A 63 -14.78 -14.26 -3.27
N GLY A 64 -13.58 -14.06 -2.71
CA GLY A 64 -12.73 -12.91 -3.01
C GLY A 64 -12.03 -13.02 -4.37
N VAL A 65 -11.55 -11.87 -4.85
CA VAL A 65 -10.89 -11.74 -6.15
C VAL A 65 -9.50 -11.10 -5.99
N LEU A 66 -8.57 -11.56 -6.81
CA LEU A 66 -7.25 -10.96 -7.00
C LEU A 66 -6.94 -10.85 -8.50
N GLY A 67 -6.15 -9.85 -8.87
CA GLY A 67 -5.81 -9.58 -10.27
C GLY A 67 -4.32 -9.44 -10.50
N GLY A 68 -3.91 -9.79 -11.71
CA GLY A 68 -2.59 -9.45 -12.23
C GLY A 68 -2.42 -7.93 -12.32
N LEU A 69 -1.18 -7.50 -12.13
CA LEU A 69 -0.78 -6.09 -12.04
C LEU A 69 0.18 -5.70 -13.17
N LEU A 70 0.38 -6.57 -14.17
CA LEU A 70 1.26 -6.29 -15.30
C LEU A 70 0.89 -5.00 -16.06
N SER A 71 -0.40 -4.65 -16.10
CA SER A 71 -0.88 -3.43 -16.74
C SER A 71 -0.38 -2.15 -16.05
N ALA A 72 0.00 -2.21 -14.77
CA ALA A 72 0.56 -1.08 -14.03
C ALA A 72 2.01 -0.76 -14.42
N GLY A 73 2.64 -1.58 -15.26
CA GLY A 73 4.00 -1.37 -15.75
C GLY A 73 5.06 -1.73 -14.72
N THR A 74 6.14 -0.94 -14.65
CA THR A 74 7.25 -1.17 -13.72
C THR A 74 6.81 -0.85 -12.29
N ALA A 75 6.54 -1.89 -11.49
CA ALA A 75 6.21 -1.74 -10.09
C ALA A 75 7.49 -1.61 -9.23
N PRO A 76 7.53 -0.70 -8.24
CA PRO A 76 8.66 -0.59 -7.29
C PRO A 76 8.65 -1.68 -6.20
N VAL A 77 7.59 -2.48 -6.14
CA VAL A 77 7.36 -3.56 -5.16
C VAL A 77 6.69 -4.72 -5.88
N GLU A 78 7.07 -5.95 -5.53
CA GLU A 78 6.42 -7.16 -6.02
C GLU A 78 5.27 -7.55 -5.10
N ILE A 79 4.12 -7.95 -5.67
CA ILE A 79 3.01 -8.50 -4.92
C ILE A 79 2.96 -9.99 -5.19
N LEU A 80 3.18 -10.78 -4.15
CA LEU A 80 3.09 -12.24 -4.21
C LEU A 80 1.72 -12.71 -3.74
N ALA A 81 1.09 -13.56 -4.54
CA ALA A 81 -0.08 -14.32 -4.16
C ALA A 81 0.31 -15.77 -3.86
N VAL A 82 0.03 -16.23 -2.64
CA VAL A 82 0.39 -17.57 -2.15
C VAL A 82 -0.89 -18.33 -1.80
N PRO A 83 -1.38 -19.21 -2.68
CA PRO A 83 -2.52 -20.05 -2.37
C PRO A 83 -2.20 -20.98 -1.19
N LEU A 84 -3.13 -21.10 -0.25
CA LEU A 84 -3.07 -22.12 0.80
C LEU A 84 -3.33 -23.51 0.22
N ASP A 85 -2.90 -24.54 0.93
CA ASP A 85 -3.12 -25.93 0.52
C ASP A 85 -4.62 -26.21 0.33
N GLY A 86 -4.98 -26.83 -0.81
CA GLY A 86 -6.36 -27.11 -1.18
C GLY A 86 -7.16 -25.92 -1.74
N THR A 87 -6.53 -24.76 -1.96
CA THR A 87 -7.17 -23.59 -2.58
C THR A 87 -7.47 -23.84 -4.05
N VAL A 88 -8.69 -23.50 -4.46
CA VAL A 88 -9.14 -23.58 -5.86
C VAL A 88 -9.40 -22.17 -6.38
N LEU A 89 -8.76 -21.84 -7.49
CA LEU A 89 -8.88 -20.55 -8.17
C LEU A 89 -9.54 -20.75 -9.53
N GLN A 90 -10.43 -19.84 -9.89
CA GLN A 90 -11.09 -19.79 -11.19
C GLN A 90 -10.73 -18.51 -11.91
N ASP A 91 -10.52 -18.63 -13.22
CA ASP A 91 -10.38 -17.47 -14.09
C ASP A 91 -11.68 -16.66 -14.08
N ALA A 92 -11.57 -15.36 -13.80
CA ALA A 92 -12.66 -14.42 -13.78
C ALA A 92 -12.56 -13.47 -14.98
N ALA A 93 -13.71 -13.11 -15.55
CA ALA A 93 -13.79 -12.10 -16.60
C ALA A 93 -14.32 -10.79 -16.03
N LEU A 94 -13.92 -9.68 -16.66
CA LEU A 94 -14.60 -8.39 -16.51
C LEU A 94 -15.72 -8.35 -17.55
N ASP A 95 -16.92 -8.77 -17.17
CA ASP A 95 -18.14 -8.65 -17.99
C ASP A 95 -19.10 -7.60 -17.41
N ASP A 96 -20.01 -7.09 -18.25
CA ASP A 96 -20.97 -6.00 -17.94
C ASP A 96 -22.00 -6.34 -16.83
N GLY A 97 -21.84 -7.46 -16.13
CA GLY A 97 -22.62 -7.79 -14.95
C GLY A 97 -22.25 -6.93 -13.73
N ALA A 98 -23.20 -6.72 -12.83
CA ALA A 98 -22.97 -5.94 -11.60
C ALA A 98 -21.95 -6.57 -10.62
N ARG A 99 -21.80 -7.91 -10.63
CA ARG A 99 -20.87 -8.63 -9.74
C ARG A 99 -19.39 -8.55 -10.18
N PRO A 100 -19.05 -8.76 -11.46
CA PRO A 100 -17.68 -8.63 -11.97
C PRO A 100 -17.00 -7.30 -11.65
N PHE A 101 -17.70 -6.18 -11.87
CA PHE A 101 -17.14 -4.85 -11.56
C PHE A 101 -16.95 -4.63 -10.07
N ALA A 102 -17.91 -5.03 -9.23
CA ALA A 102 -17.79 -4.88 -7.78
C ALA A 102 -16.59 -5.65 -7.21
N ASP A 103 -16.31 -6.85 -7.74
CA ASP A 103 -15.16 -7.63 -7.30
C ASP A 103 -13.82 -7.02 -7.77
N TYR A 104 -13.80 -6.44 -8.97
CA TYR A 104 -12.65 -5.71 -9.48
C TYR A 104 -12.37 -4.43 -8.69
N GLU A 105 -13.41 -3.66 -8.39
CA GLU A 105 -13.34 -2.47 -7.53
C GLU A 105 -12.77 -2.82 -6.15
N ARG A 106 -13.27 -3.89 -5.51
CA ARG A 106 -12.74 -4.37 -4.23
C ARG A 106 -11.26 -4.76 -4.29
N TRP A 107 -10.82 -5.34 -5.40
CA TRP A 107 -9.40 -5.65 -5.60
C TRP A 107 -8.56 -4.36 -5.65
N ILE A 108 -9.02 -3.35 -6.38
CA ILE A 108 -8.36 -2.04 -6.46
C ILE A 108 -8.35 -1.33 -5.10
N GLU A 109 -9.48 -1.30 -4.40
CA GLU A 109 -9.61 -0.73 -3.05
C GLU A 109 -8.62 -1.37 -2.08
N ARG A 110 -8.48 -2.70 -2.13
CA ARG A 110 -7.51 -3.43 -1.30
C ARG A 110 -6.08 -2.97 -1.58
N LEU A 111 -5.70 -2.77 -2.84
CA LEU A 111 -4.36 -2.30 -3.17
C LEU A 111 -4.14 -0.86 -2.69
N LEU A 112 -5.14 0.01 -2.89
CA LEU A 112 -5.07 1.42 -2.48
C LEU A 112 -4.97 1.58 -0.95
N THR A 113 -5.57 0.66 -0.20
CA THR A 113 -5.57 0.62 1.27
C THR A 113 -4.49 -0.29 1.85
N ALA A 114 -3.70 -0.98 1.02
CA ALA A 114 -2.62 -1.87 1.47
C ALA A 114 -1.55 -1.13 2.29
N ALA A 115 -1.24 0.11 1.90
CA ALA A 115 -0.53 1.03 2.77
C ALA A 115 -1.55 1.71 3.70
N ALA A 116 -1.34 1.59 5.02
CA ALA A 116 -2.26 2.13 6.01
C ALA A 116 -2.60 3.61 5.70
N PRO A 117 -3.88 3.97 5.45
CA PRO A 117 -4.26 5.36 5.19
C PRO A 117 -3.95 6.23 6.41
N PRO A 118 -3.52 7.49 6.22
CA PRO A 118 -3.38 8.41 7.34
C PRO A 118 -4.73 8.70 7.97
N LEU A 119 -4.70 9.34 9.15
CA LEU A 119 -5.89 9.67 9.90
C LEU A 119 -6.88 10.47 9.05
N ARG A 120 -8.13 10.01 9.07
CA ARG A 120 -9.24 10.59 8.32
C ARG A 120 -9.57 12.00 8.87
N PRO A 121 -9.70 13.03 8.02
CA PRO A 121 -10.21 14.33 8.42
C PRO A 121 -11.61 14.20 9.02
N ARG A 122 -11.94 15.06 9.99
CA ARG A 122 -13.28 15.08 10.61
C ARG A 122 -14.36 15.57 9.64
N ASP A 123 -14.01 16.56 8.83
CA ASP A 123 -14.95 17.26 7.95
C ASP A 123 -14.79 16.76 6.51
N LEU A 124 -15.23 15.51 6.27
CA LEU A 124 -15.26 14.94 4.92
C LEU A 124 -16.61 15.12 4.25
N SER A 125 -16.57 15.72 3.07
CA SER A 125 -17.71 15.79 2.18
C SER A 125 -17.86 14.47 1.43
N ALA A 126 -19.01 13.81 1.59
CA ALA A 126 -19.36 12.67 0.76
C ALA A 126 -19.62 13.15 -0.67
N LEU A 127 -18.91 12.57 -1.64
CA LEU A 127 -19.19 12.82 -3.04
C LEU A 127 -20.48 12.09 -3.42
N PRO A 128 -21.45 12.77 -4.05
CA PRO A 128 -22.64 12.12 -4.52
C PRO A 128 -22.25 11.05 -5.56
N GLN A 129 -22.83 9.86 -5.47
CA GLN A 129 -22.62 8.79 -6.47
C GLN A 129 -23.19 9.14 -7.87
N GLY A 130 -23.71 10.36 -8.05
CA GLY A 130 -24.21 10.86 -9.33
C GLY A 130 -23.08 11.03 -10.34
N ILE A 131 -23.35 10.62 -11.59
CA ILE A 131 -22.45 10.84 -12.71
C ILE A 131 -22.40 12.35 -13.00
N GLY A 132 -21.19 12.91 -13.18
CA GLY A 132 -21.05 14.29 -13.59
C GLY A 132 -19.89 15.00 -12.91
N ALA A 133 -20.13 16.24 -12.49
CA ALA A 133 -19.12 17.08 -11.87
C ALA A 133 -19.55 17.50 -10.46
N ALA A 134 -18.61 17.56 -9.54
CA ALA A 134 -18.79 18.11 -8.20
C ALA A 134 -17.70 19.15 -7.93
N ASP A 135 -18.09 20.32 -7.44
CA ASP A 135 -17.14 21.34 -7.03
C ASP A 135 -16.71 21.12 -5.58
N LEU A 136 -15.40 21.15 -5.36
CA LEU A 136 -14.78 21.03 -4.05
C LEU A 136 -14.05 22.34 -3.73
N PRO A 137 -14.48 23.08 -2.68
CA PRO A 137 -13.84 24.34 -2.32
C PRO A 137 -12.42 24.12 -1.78
N ALA A 138 -11.61 25.17 -1.79
CA ALA A 138 -10.26 25.14 -1.23
C ALA A 138 -10.25 24.68 0.24
N GLY A 139 -9.32 23.79 0.57
CA GLY A 139 -9.14 23.21 1.90
C GLY A 139 -10.09 22.05 2.23
N ALA A 140 -11.18 21.86 1.48
CA ALA A 140 -12.14 20.80 1.74
C ALA A 140 -11.59 19.42 1.35
N SER A 141 -12.03 18.41 2.09
CA SER A 141 -11.72 17.02 1.81
C SER A 141 -12.97 16.28 1.34
N ALA A 142 -12.79 15.32 0.44
CA ALA A 142 -13.89 14.52 -0.08
C ALA A 142 -13.52 13.03 -0.22
N CYS A 143 -14.51 12.17 -0.06
CA CYS A 143 -14.41 10.72 -0.27
C CYS A 143 -15.67 10.20 -0.99
N ALA A 144 -15.61 8.97 -1.50
CA ALA A 144 -16.84 8.29 -1.91
C ALA A 144 -17.63 7.85 -0.67
N ASP A 145 -18.96 7.83 -0.77
CA ASP A 145 -19.83 7.37 0.33
C ASP A 145 -19.87 5.83 0.39
N GLU A 146 -20.01 5.19 -0.78
CA GLU A 146 -19.95 3.73 -0.92
C GLU A 146 -19.31 3.36 -2.27
N GLY A 147 -18.66 2.20 -2.30
CA GLY A 147 -18.00 1.66 -3.49
C GLY A 147 -16.85 2.53 -4.00
N LEU A 148 -16.32 2.14 -5.17
CA LEU A 148 -15.22 2.85 -5.81
C LEU A 148 -15.76 3.88 -6.82
N VAL A 149 -15.40 5.14 -6.63
CA VAL A 149 -15.70 6.24 -7.57
C VAL A 149 -14.42 6.68 -8.25
N TRP A 150 -14.42 6.68 -9.57
CA TRP A 150 -13.31 7.18 -10.37
C TRP A 150 -13.47 8.67 -10.58
N LEU A 151 -12.36 9.41 -10.51
CA LEU A 151 -12.42 10.84 -10.76
C LEU A 151 -11.19 11.40 -11.47
N VAL A 152 -11.40 12.56 -12.08
CA VAL A 152 -10.36 13.43 -12.61
C VAL A 152 -10.60 14.85 -12.10
N ALA A 153 -9.59 15.43 -11.45
CA ALA A 153 -9.67 16.79 -10.93
C ALA A 153 -9.20 17.82 -11.98
N SER A 154 -9.91 18.95 -12.09
CA SER A 154 -9.55 20.04 -13.01
C SER A 154 -8.31 20.84 -12.58
N ALA A 155 -7.89 20.69 -11.32
CA ALA A 155 -6.73 21.30 -10.71
C ALA A 155 -6.00 20.26 -9.82
N PRO A 156 -4.75 20.51 -9.40
CA PRO A 156 -4.03 19.61 -8.50
C PRO A 156 -4.77 19.39 -7.17
N VAL A 157 -4.72 18.17 -6.66
CA VAL A 157 -5.30 17.77 -5.37
C VAL A 157 -4.28 16.96 -4.56
N ARG A 158 -4.54 16.77 -3.27
CA ARG A 158 -3.77 15.84 -2.44
C ARG A 158 -4.56 14.59 -2.14
N LEU A 159 -4.05 13.43 -2.53
CA LEU A 159 -4.54 12.14 -2.07
C LEU A 159 -4.03 11.92 -0.64
N PHE A 160 -4.93 11.54 0.28
CA PHE A 160 -4.61 11.35 1.70
C PHE A 160 -3.98 12.59 2.40
N GLY A 161 -4.12 13.78 1.82
CA GLY A 161 -3.63 15.05 2.38
C GLY A 161 -2.11 15.29 2.25
N ASP A 162 -1.34 14.30 1.81
CA ASP A 162 0.12 14.39 1.71
C ASP A 162 0.66 14.10 0.31
N MET A 163 -0.04 13.29 -0.49
CA MET A 163 0.44 12.91 -1.83
C MET A 163 -0.11 13.84 -2.91
N PRO A 164 0.73 14.68 -3.55
CA PRO A 164 0.26 15.55 -4.62
C PRO A 164 -0.15 14.73 -5.84
N VAL A 165 -1.29 15.09 -6.43
CA VAL A 165 -1.82 14.51 -7.66
C VAL A 165 -2.03 15.66 -8.64
N ALA A 166 -1.46 15.53 -9.84
CA ALA A 166 -1.58 16.53 -10.89
C ALA A 166 -3.02 16.64 -11.41
N ALA A 167 -3.38 17.84 -11.89
CA ALA A 167 -4.63 18.04 -12.63
C ALA A 167 -4.71 17.06 -13.82
N GLY A 168 -5.91 16.53 -14.08
CA GLY A 168 -6.11 15.58 -15.18
C GLY A 168 -5.68 14.14 -14.89
N ALA A 169 -4.96 13.87 -13.80
CA ALA A 169 -4.56 12.51 -13.44
C ALA A 169 -5.74 11.71 -12.88
N PRO A 170 -5.95 10.46 -13.33
CA PRO A 170 -7.01 9.61 -12.79
C PRO A 170 -6.78 9.25 -11.32
N LEU A 171 -7.86 9.27 -10.55
CA LEU A 171 -7.92 8.82 -9.16
C LEU A 171 -9.10 7.88 -8.96
N ALA A 172 -9.04 7.10 -7.89
CA ALA A 172 -10.16 6.30 -7.42
C ALA A 172 -10.33 6.52 -5.91
N LEU A 173 -11.56 6.82 -5.49
CA LEU A 173 -11.92 7.06 -4.10
C LEU A 173 -12.87 5.98 -3.61
N SER A 174 -12.78 5.68 -2.33
CA SER A 174 -13.72 4.86 -1.56
C SER A 174 -14.03 5.58 -0.25
N ALA A 175 -14.76 4.95 0.67
CA ALA A 175 -14.98 5.50 2.01
C ALA A 175 -13.67 5.74 2.79
N ASP A 176 -12.63 4.95 2.51
CA ASP A 176 -11.33 5.02 3.17
C ASP A 176 -10.30 5.84 2.39
N ILE A 177 -10.57 6.14 1.12
CA ILE A 177 -9.64 6.84 0.21
C ILE A 177 -10.20 8.22 -0.08
N TRP A 178 -9.53 9.25 0.41
CA TRP A 178 -10.01 10.63 0.37
C TRP A 178 -8.98 11.57 -0.26
N VAL A 179 -9.48 12.66 -0.82
CA VAL A 179 -8.67 13.75 -1.40
C VAL A 179 -8.92 15.06 -0.68
N GLN A 180 -7.98 15.99 -0.81
CA GLN A 180 -8.09 17.36 -0.35
C GLN A 180 -7.77 18.33 -1.48
N ALA A 181 -8.61 19.34 -1.66
CA ALA A 181 -8.40 20.42 -2.60
C ALA A 181 -7.51 21.50 -1.98
N GLU A 182 -6.42 21.91 -2.65
CA GLU A 182 -5.63 23.07 -2.22
C GLU A 182 -6.25 24.39 -2.68
N ALA A 183 -6.93 24.36 -3.82
CA ALA A 183 -7.65 25.47 -4.44
C ALA A 183 -9.04 24.99 -4.88
N PRO A 184 -10.00 25.87 -5.19
CA PRO A 184 -11.30 25.45 -5.70
C PRO A 184 -11.11 24.59 -6.96
N VAL A 185 -11.69 23.40 -6.96
CA VAL A 185 -11.50 22.40 -8.01
C VAL A 185 -12.82 21.76 -8.40
N THR A 186 -12.95 21.42 -9.67
CA THR A 186 -14.07 20.63 -10.19
C THR A 186 -13.60 19.19 -10.35
N LEU A 187 -14.32 18.26 -9.73
CA LEU A 187 -14.08 16.83 -9.79
C LEU A 187 -15.04 16.22 -10.82
N HIS A 188 -14.51 15.63 -11.88
CA HIS A 188 -15.29 14.88 -12.85
C HIS A 188 -15.36 13.42 -12.41
N LEU A 189 -16.56 12.91 -12.14
CA LEU A 189 -16.81 11.60 -11.55
C LEU A 189 -17.30 10.61 -12.63
N ALA A 190 -16.83 9.36 -12.54
CA ALA A 190 -17.26 8.26 -13.39
C ALA A 190 -17.40 6.97 -12.57
N ARG A 191 -18.34 6.11 -12.98
CA ARG A 191 -18.45 4.75 -12.44
C ARG A 191 -17.66 3.76 -13.30
N THR A 192 -17.35 2.60 -12.73
CA THR A 192 -16.63 1.54 -13.45
C THR A 192 -17.29 1.14 -14.78
N PRO A 193 -18.63 0.96 -14.87
CA PRO A 193 -19.29 0.66 -16.14
C PRO A 193 -19.13 1.78 -17.18
N ASP A 194 -19.14 3.04 -16.76
CA ASP A 194 -19.00 4.19 -17.68
C ASP A 194 -17.59 4.24 -18.27
N LEU A 195 -16.56 3.98 -17.45
CA LEU A 195 -15.18 3.87 -17.91
C LEU A 195 -14.97 2.65 -18.81
N ALA A 196 -15.62 1.53 -18.51
CA ALA A 196 -15.56 0.32 -19.31
C ALA A 196 -16.20 0.56 -20.70
N ALA A 197 -17.40 1.14 -20.74
CA ALA A 197 -18.09 1.49 -21.98
C ALA A 197 -17.30 2.49 -22.84
N ALA A 198 -16.55 3.40 -22.20
CA ALA A 198 -15.66 4.33 -22.88
C ALA A 198 -14.30 3.71 -23.30
N GLY A 199 -14.03 2.44 -22.98
CA GLY A 199 -12.76 1.78 -23.27
C GLY A 199 -11.56 2.36 -22.48
N ARG A 200 -11.81 3.02 -21.34
CA ARG A 200 -10.81 3.72 -20.54
C ARG A 200 -10.50 3.06 -19.20
N LEU A 201 -11.28 2.06 -18.78
CA LEU A 201 -11.16 1.42 -17.47
C LEU A 201 -9.75 0.88 -17.21
N GLU A 202 -9.22 0.05 -18.11
CA GLU A 202 -7.91 -0.60 -17.91
C GLU A 202 -6.77 0.41 -17.75
N ALA A 203 -6.72 1.43 -18.61
CA ALA A 203 -5.69 2.47 -18.55
C ALA A 203 -5.81 3.33 -17.27
N THR A 204 -7.04 3.63 -16.85
CA THR A 204 -7.32 4.39 -15.63
C THR A 204 -6.94 3.58 -14.40
N ALA A 205 -7.35 2.31 -14.34
CA ALA A 205 -7.02 1.40 -13.26
C ALA A 205 -5.51 1.14 -13.17
N ALA A 206 -4.82 0.95 -14.31
CA ALA A 206 -3.36 0.81 -14.35
C ALA A 206 -2.64 2.00 -13.70
N HIS A 207 -3.08 3.22 -14.00
CA HIS A 207 -2.52 4.43 -13.39
C HIS A 207 -2.72 4.46 -11.86
N VAL A 208 -3.94 4.19 -11.42
CA VAL A 208 -4.31 4.18 -9.99
C VAL A 208 -3.56 3.08 -9.23
N ILE A 209 -3.44 1.89 -9.81
CA ILE A 209 -2.68 0.76 -9.25
C ILE A 209 -1.19 1.13 -9.14
N ALA A 210 -0.60 1.74 -10.17
CA ALA A 210 0.80 2.16 -10.11
C ALA A 210 1.05 3.15 -8.96
N GLN A 211 0.14 4.11 -8.75
CA GLN A 211 0.20 5.02 -7.60
C GLN A 211 0.07 4.28 -6.27
N ALA A 212 -0.80 3.28 -6.17
CA ALA A 212 -0.96 2.45 -4.97
C ALA A 212 0.33 1.69 -4.62
N LEU A 213 0.99 1.10 -5.63
CA LEU A 213 2.24 0.38 -5.47
C LEU A 213 3.41 1.29 -5.07
N GLU A 214 3.48 2.50 -5.63
CA GLU A 214 4.45 3.54 -5.24
C GLU A 214 4.23 4.04 -3.80
N ARG A 215 2.98 4.13 -3.37
CA ARG A 215 2.66 4.46 -1.97
C ARG A 215 3.05 3.34 -1.03
N LEU A 216 2.77 2.10 -1.41
CA LEU A 216 3.14 0.91 -0.63
C LEU A 216 4.67 0.77 -0.51
N SER A 217 5.42 0.94 -1.58
CA SER A 217 6.90 0.86 -1.55
C SER A 217 7.49 1.87 -0.56
N ARG A 218 7.02 3.13 -0.59
CA ARG A 218 7.45 4.18 0.36
C ARG A 218 7.09 3.83 1.80
N HIS A 219 5.89 3.29 2.03
CA HIS A 219 5.46 2.86 3.35
C HIS A 219 6.36 1.75 3.93
N LEU A 220 6.68 0.73 3.13
CA LEU A 220 7.57 -0.35 3.55
C LEU A 220 8.98 0.15 3.85
N ALA A 221 9.53 1.04 3.00
CA ALA A 221 10.85 1.65 3.24
C ALA A 221 10.89 2.45 4.56
N GLN A 222 9.81 3.18 4.88
CA GLN A 222 9.69 3.91 6.15
C GLN A 222 9.61 2.96 7.36
N GLN A 223 8.85 1.86 7.26
CA GLN A 223 8.77 0.86 8.32
C GLN A 223 10.13 0.20 8.59
N GLU A 224 10.86 -0.15 7.53
CA GLU A 224 12.20 -0.74 7.65
C GLU A 224 13.20 0.23 8.28
N SER A 225 13.20 1.50 7.85
CA SER A 225 14.04 2.55 8.45
C SER A 225 13.72 2.73 9.94
N GLY A 226 12.43 2.85 10.29
CA GLY A 226 11.98 3.01 11.67
C GLY A 226 12.35 1.81 12.56
N ALA A 227 12.25 0.59 12.03
CA ALA A 227 12.66 -0.62 12.74
C ALA A 227 14.17 -0.65 13.02
N ARG A 228 15.00 -0.23 12.04
CA ARG A 228 16.46 -0.10 12.20
C ARG A 228 16.81 0.93 13.25
N ASP A 229 16.21 2.11 13.21
CA ASP A 229 16.44 3.17 14.19
C ASP A 229 16.07 2.73 15.61
N MET A 230 14.96 2.01 15.76
CA MET A 230 14.53 1.46 17.04
C MET A 230 15.49 0.38 17.56
N ALA A 231 16.04 -0.47 16.70
CA ALA A 231 17.04 -1.46 17.08
C ALA A 231 18.33 -0.80 17.58
N ILE A 232 18.84 0.21 16.85
CA ILE A 232 20.03 0.99 17.23
C ILE A 232 19.82 1.68 18.59
N ARG A 233 18.65 2.31 18.81
CA ARG A 233 18.32 2.95 20.10
C ARG A 233 18.25 1.95 21.24
N ARG A 234 17.67 0.76 21.01
CA ARG A 234 17.59 -0.32 22.02
C ARG A 234 18.96 -0.86 22.39
N GLU A 235 19.84 -1.05 21.40
CA GLU A 235 21.21 -1.49 21.62
C GLU A 235 22.02 -0.45 22.41
N ALA A 236 21.95 0.81 22.02
CA ALA A 236 22.59 1.90 22.76
C ALA A 236 22.07 2.00 24.21
N ALA A 237 20.77 1.80 24.43
CA ALA A 237 20.19 1.76 25.78
C ALA A 237 20.62 0.52 26.57
N ALA A 238 20.81 -0.63 25.93
CA ALA A 238 21.36 -1.83 26.56
C ALA A 238 22.84 -1.63 26.96
N ALA A 239 23.65 -1.04 26.08
CA ALA A 239 25.05 -0.72 26.35
C ALA A 239 25.19 0.25 27.54
N ARG A 240 24.35 1.31 27.61
CA ARG A 240 24.31 2.22 28.77
C ARG A 240 23.97 1.49 30.07
N ARG A 241 22.95 0.62 30.06
CA ARG A 241 22.56 -0.16 31.24
C ARG A 241 23.68 -1.12 31.68
N ALA A 242 24.36 -1.77 30.74
CA ALA A 242 25.48 -2.65 31.04
C ALA A 242 26.65 -1.87 31.65
N ALA A 243 27.00 -0.71 31.10
CA ALA A 243 28.05 0.15 31.65
C ALA A 243 27.72 0.61 33.09
N THR A 244 26.49 1.06 33.34
CA THR A 244 26.04 1.43 34.69
C THR A 244 26.06 0.24 35.65
N ALA A 245 25.62 -0.95 35.22
CA ALA A 245 25.67 -2.15 36.05
C ALA A 245 27.12 -2.53 36.41
N THR A 246 28.04 -2.49 35.45
CA THR A 246 29.47 -2.73 35.70
C THR A 246 30.06 -1.71 36.69
N GLN A 247 29.70 -0.43 36.56
CA GLN A 247 30.14 0.61 37.51
C GLN A 247 29.59 0.36 38.92
N LEU A 248 28.31 0.00 39.05
CA LEU A 248 27.70 -0.31 40.35
C LEU A 248 28.28 -1.56 41.01
N LEU A 249 28.69 -2.56 40.21
CA LEU A 249 29.37 -3.77 40.71
C LEU A 249 30.84 -3.51 41.07
N ALA A 250 31.52 -2.56 40.43
CA ALA A 250 32.90 -2.18 40.73
C ALA A 250 33.04 -1.20 41.90
N ALA A 251 31.99 -0.41 42.19
CA ALA A 251 31.97 0.60 43.26
C ALA A 251 32.33 0.08 44.67
N PRO A 252 31.93 -1.14 45.10
CA PRO A 252 32.30 -1.68 46.41
C PRO A 252 33.78 -2.10 46.50
N LEU A 253 34.41 -2.46 45.38
CA LEU A 253 35.80 -2.91 45.31
C LEU A 253 36.78 -1.73 45.17
N HIS A 254 36.35 -0.62 44.59
CA HIS A 254 37.17 0.58 44.38
C HIS A 254 36.42 1.87 44.76
N PRO A 255 36.20 2.13 46.06
CA PRO A 255 35.35 3.24 46.54
C PRO A 255 35.88 4.64 46.17
N HIS A 256 37.17 4.79 45.87
CA HIS A 256 37.78 6.07 45.50
C HIS A 256 37.70 6.41 44.00
N LEU A 257 37.29 5.47 43.14
CA LEU A 257 37.16 5.69 41.69
C LEU A 257 35.70 5.95 41.24
N ALA A 258 34.72 5.83 42.15
CA ALA A 258 33.28 5.90 41.84
C ALA A 258 32.68 7.31 41.83
N ARG A 259 33.47 8.38 42.03
CA ARG A 259 33.01 9.76 41.88
C ARG A 259 33.50 10.32 40.55
N VAL A 260 32.63 10.28 39.55
CA VAL A 260 32.70 11.17 38.40
C VAL A 260 31.36 11.89 38.30
N ASP A 261 31.45 13.22 38.22
CA ASP A 261 30.36 14.18 38.31
C ASP A 261 29.20 13.90 37.34
N ALA A 262 27.98 13.95 37.88
CA ALA A 262 26.73 13.94 37.14
C ALA A 262 26.55 15.15 36.18
N ALA A 263 27.54 16.03 36.07
CA ALA A 263 27.51 17.24 35.26
C ALA A 263 27.93 17.03 33.78
N ALA A 264 28.51 15.87 33.42
CA ALA A 264 28.97 15.63 32.04
C ALA A 264 27.93 14.98 31.10
N THR A 265 26.71 14.69 31.59
CA THR A 265 25.62 14.13 30.76
C THR A 265 24.62 15.17 30.24
N ALA A 266 24.88 16.46 30.47
CA ALA A 266 24.06 17.57 29.98
C ALA A 266 24.81 18.38 28.91
N THR A 267 25.10 17.76 27.77
CA THR A 267 25.46 18.48 26.54
C THR A 267 24.59 18.01 25.39
N ASP A 268 23.63 18.88 25.08
CA ASP A 268 22.74 19.06 23.94
C ASP A 268 21.99 17.90 23.25
N PRO A 269 20.66 18.05 23.07
CA PRO A 269 19.95 17.38 21.99
C PRO A 269 20.28 18.09 20.66
N VAL A 270 20.63 17.30 19.65
CA VAL A 270 20.85 17.76 18.27
C VAL A 270 19.60 18.49 17.75
N ALA A 271 19.81 19.71 17.24
CA ALA A 271 18.87 20.50 16.44
C ALA A 271 18.74 19.97 15.01
#